data_AF-B8HEH2-F1
#
_entry.id   AF-B8HEH2-F1
#
_cell.length_a   1.000
_cell.length_b   1.000
_cell.length_c   1.000
_cell.angle_alpha   90.00
_cell.angle_beta   90.00
_cell.angle_gamma   90.00
#
_symmetry.space_group_name_H-M   'P 1'
#
loop_
_entity.id
_entity.type
_entity.pdbx_description
1 polymer ?
#
loop_
_entity_poly.entity_id
_entity_poly.type
_entity_poly.pdbx_seq_one_letter_code
_entity_poly.pdbx_strand_id
1 'polypeptide(L)'
;MYKTLKTFLSAVAAALGLALALTVVQPAAAQAAAGQISLSPTTGPAGSAITVTGSGFKASTNGTVIIGSATFPLKTTATGTFSAPATIPAAATGKITVTAKTSSVQASAVFTVAVPTTTTAPAPAPTVSTARLQFGTATNGGPLASAELDEVAALAGEAPSSVLFYKDFLQPAPITEMNAVRSRGAVPLVTWEPWAWGGGVNQPAYSLDRIAAGDFDAHIAQWGQALAAWGYPVQLRFAHEMNGDWYPWAESVNGNQPGDYVQAWRHVHDVVEAQGASNVSWVWSPNVPYWGSTDLAGLYPGAGYVDVVALDGYNWGTSASWSGWISPQDLFAPGIAQLRALAPGTPILIAETASSEAGGDKAAWNTQLISYLAAQPDVMGFVWFHIQKEADWRINSSAASATAFKNALLARRTS
;
A
#
# COMPACT_ATOMS: atom_id res chain seq x y z
N MET A 1 -10.19 -60.98 -10.31
CA MET A 1 -10.96 -59.91 -10.97
C MET A 1 -12.42 -60.31 -11.08
N TYR A 2 -13.29 -59.81 -10.20
CA TYR A 2 -14.77 -59.72 -10.34
C TYR A 2 -15.23 -58.77 -9.21
N LYS A 3 -15.39 -57.46 -9.44
CA LYS A 3 -16.59 -56.69 -9.89
C LYS A 3 -17.76 -56.60 -8.87
N THR A 4 -18.21 -55.35 -8.66
CA THR A 4 -19.58 -54.86 -8.29
C THR A 4 -20.03 -55.04 -6.83
N LEU A 5 -20.86 -54.23 -6.16
CA LEU A 5 -21.43 -52.87 -6.23
C LEU A 5 -22.56 -52.83 -5.15
N LYS A 6 -22.89 -51.63 -4.61
CA LYS A 6 -24.19 -51.21 -4.00
C LYS A 6 -24.49 -51.47 -2.50
N THR A 7 -24.45 -50.35 -1.77
CA THR A 7 -25.51 -49.73 -0.93
C THR A 7 -26.74 -50.54 -0.52
N PHE A 8 -27.10 -50.49 0.78
CA PHE A 8 -28.48 -50.59 1.26
C PHE A 8 -28.71 -49.73 2.53
N LEU A 9 -29.66 -48.79 2.42
CA LEU A 9 -30.42 -48.18 3.52
C LEU A 9 -31.57 -49.15 3.89
N SER A 10 -31.89 -49.28 5.18
CA SER A 10 -33.14 -49.90 5.64
C SER A 10 -33.80 -49.08 6.75
N ALA A 11 -35.12 -48.98 6.65
CA ALA A 11 -36.01 -48.05 7.34
C ALA A 11 -36.66 -48.62 8.62
N VAL A 12 -37.00 -47.67 9.51
CA VAL A 12 -38.22 -47.49 10.34
C VAL A 12 -39.03 -48.70 10.85
N ALA A 13 -39.28 -48.70 12.17
CA ALA A 13 -40.55 -49.15 12.75
C ALA A 13 -40.98 -48.19 13.88
N ALA A 14 -42.08 -47.46 13.66
CA ALA A 14 -42.78 -46.65 14.65
C ALA A 14 -44.23 -47.16 14.75
N ALA A 15 -44.69 -47.44 15.97
CA ALA A 15 -46.03 -47.95 16.25
C ALA A 15 -47.03 -46.80 16.47
N LEU A 16 -48.19 -46.92 15.81
CA LEU A 16 -49.36 -46.05 15.94
C LEU A 16 -50.14 -46.34 17.23
N GLY A 17 -50.56 -45.28 17.92
CA GLY A 17 -51.70 -45.27 18.84
C GLY A 17 -52.70 -44.21 18.38
N LEU A 18 -53.88 -44.64 17.93
CA LEU A 18 -54.95 -43.80 17.41
C LEU A 18 -55.93 -43.43 18.55
N ALA A 19 -56.10 -42.15 18.84
CA ALA A 19 -57.17 -41.65 19.72
C ALA A 19 -57.94 -40.54 19.01
N LEU A 20 -59.22 -40.81 18.70
CA LEU A 20 -60.18 -39.84 18.17
C LEU A 20 -60.63 -38.90 19.29
N ALA A 21 -60.37 -37.60 19.16
CA ALA A 21 -60.97 -36.57 19.99
C ALA A 21 -61.82 -35.64 19.11
N LEU A 22 -63.14 -35.66 19.30
CA LEU A 22 -64.05 -34.65 18.76
C LEU A 22 -63.74 -33.30 19.42
N THR A 23 -63.37 -32.29 18.62
CA THR A 23 -63.24 -30.91 19.07
C THR A 23 -64.48 -30.11 18.69
N VAL A 24 -65.22 -29.68 19.71
CA VAL A 24 -66.23 -28.63 19.60
C VAL A 24 -65.49 -27.31 19.37
N VAL A 25 -65.67 -26.69 18.21
CA VAL A 25 -65.12 -25.36 17.93
C VAL A 25 -65.93 -24.33 18.73
N GLN A 26 -65.40 -23.87 19.85
CA GLN A 26 -65.86 -22.62 20.46
C GLN A 26 -65.34 -21.44 19.60
N PRO A 27 -66.17 -20.42 19.32
CA PRO A 27 -65.66 -19.20 18.71
C PRO A 27 -64.70 -18.53 19.69
N ALA A 28 -63.46 -18.31 19.25
CA ALA A 28 -62.49 -17.55 20.00
C ALA A 28 -63.06 -16.17 20.33
N ALA A 29 -63.13 -15.84 21.62
CA ALA A 29 -63.38 -14.48 22.05
C ALA A 29 -62.31 -13.57 21.44
N ALA A 30 -62.73 -12.54 20.70
CA ALA A 30 -61.82 -11.56 20.12
C ALA A 30 -61.02 -10.90 21.25
N GLN A 31 -59.74 -11.29 21.38
CA GLN A 31 -58.77 -10.63 22.24
C GLN A 31 -58.74 -9.15 21.85
N ALA A 32 -59.04 -8.25 22.78
CA ALA A 32 -58.96 -6.81 22.53
C ALA A 32 -57.56 -6.47 21.99
N ALA A 33 -57.49 -5.91 20.79
CA ALA A 33 -56.22 -5.58 20.14
C ALA A 33 -55.42 -4.64 21.04
N ALA A 34 -54.24 -5.08 21.49
CA ALA A 34 -53.30 -4.23 22.20
C ALA A 34 -52.95 -3.03 21.31
N GLY A 35 -52.86 -1.83 21.89
CA GLY A 35 -52.52 -0.63 21.14
C GLY A 35 -51.22 -0.80 20.35
N GLN A 36 -51.19 -0.31 19.12
CA GLN A 36 -50.01 -0.33 18.24
C GLN A 36 -49.79 1.05 17.64
N ILE A 37 -48.53 1.38 17.34
CA ILE A 37 -48.18 2.57 16.56
C ILE A 37 -47.21 2.26 15.43
N SER A 38 -47.27 3.05 14.36
CA SER A 38 -46.32 3.10 13.26
C SER A 38 -45.84 4.54 13.03
N LEU A 39 -44.62 4.66 12.51
CA LEU A 39 -43.96 5.94 12.23
C LEU A 39 -43.77 6.09 10.73
N SER A 40 -44.04 7.29 10.20
CA SER A 40 -43.72 7.63 8.82
C SER A 40 -43.04 9.01 8.78
N PRO A 41 -41.75 9.10 8.40
CA PRO A 41 -40.81 7.98 8.15
C PRO A 41 -40.35 7.27 9.45
N THR A 42 -39.73 6.08 9.31
CA THR A 42 -39.10 5.32 10.42
C THR A 42 -37.60 5.64 10.61
N THR A 43 -37.01 6.40 9.68
CA THR A 43 -35.62 6.88 9.75
C THR A 43 -35.46 8.25 9.08
N GLY A 44 -34.47 9.02 9.52
CA GLY A 44 -34.17 10.36 9.01
C GLY A 44 -33.20 11.11 9.94
N PRO A 45 -32.71 12.30 9.56
CA PRO A 45 -31.82 13.09 10.41
C PRO A 45 -32.51 13.55 11.71
N ALA A 46 -31.73 13.97 12.71
CA ALA A 46 -32.28 14.64 13.88
C ALA A 46 -33.05 15.90 13.45
N GLY A 47 -34.17 16.22 14.11
CA GLY A 47 -35.08 17.28 13.68
C GLY A 47 -36.13 16.87 12.64
N SER A 48 -36.15 15.61 12.18
CA SER A 48 -37.14 15.13 11.21
C SER A 48 -38.58 15.28 11.72
N ALA A 49 -39.45 15.84 10.89
CA ALA A 49 -40.90 15.74 11.08
C ALA A 49 -41.36 14.32 10.76
N ILE A 50 -42.14 13.73 11.65
CA ILE A 50 -42.71 12.39 11.51
C ILE A 50 -44.22 12.42 11.74
N THR A 51 -44.92 11.46 11.15
CA THR A 51 -46.32 11.18 11.48
C THR A 51 -46.39 9.91 12.31
N VAL A 52 -47.00 9.99 13.49
CA VAL A 52 -47.27 8.85 14.36
C VAL A 52 -48.72 8.42 14.17
N THR A 53 -48.93 7.21 13.67
CA THR A 53 -50.26 6.64 13.46
C THR A 53 -50.47 5.49 14.42
N GLY A 54 -51.61 5.45 15.12
CA GLY A 54 -51.92 4.38 16.06
C GLY A 54 -53.34 3.84 15.96
N SER A 55 -53.51 2.61 16.42
CA SER A 55 -54.76 1.86 16.46
C SER A 55 -54.86 1.01 17.73
N GLY A 56 -56.07 0.59 18.12
CA GLY A 56 -56.28 -0.20 19.34
C GLY A 56 -56.24 0.63 20.63
N PHE A 57 -56.44 1.94 20.53
CA PHE A 57 -56.58 2.82 21.68
C PHE A 57 -58.06 3.00 22.04
N LYS A 58 -58.35 3.47 23.25
CA LYS A 58 -59.73 3.81 23.64
C LYS A 58 -60.25 4.95 22.75
N ALA A 59 -61.50 4.85 22.31
CA ALA A 59 -62.15 5.87 21.48
C ALA A 59 -62.21 7.24 22.17
N SER A 60 -62.16 8.31 21.37
CA SER A 60 -62.39 9.71 21.79
C SER A 60 -61.59 10.16 23.03
N THR A 61 -60.34 9.69 23.14
CA THR A 61 -59.48 9.87 24.32
C THR A 61 -58.28 10.76 23.97
N ASN A 62 -57.98 11.72 24.85
CA ASN A 62 -56.77 12.53 24.74
C ASN A 62 -55.55 11.74 25.22
N GLY A 63 -54.41 11.97 24.59
CA GLY A 63 -53.14 11.38 24.96
C GLY A 63 -51.95 12.22 24.51
N THR A 64 -50.78 11.60 24.56
CA THR A 64 -49.51 12.26 24.25
C THR A 64 -48.60 11.29 23.49
N VAL A 65 -47.95 11.78 22.44
CA VAL A 65 -46.76 11.16 21.84
C VAL A 65 -45.53 11.72 22.56
N ILE A 66 -44.65 10.84 23.03
CA ILE A 66 -43.45 11.15 23.80
C ILE A 66 -42.22 10.70 23.01
N ILE A 67 -41.25 11.60 22.81
CA ILE A 67 -40.00 11.35 22.10
C ILE A 67 -38.85 12.00 22.90
N GLY A 68 -38.14 11.20 23.69
CA GLY A 68 -37.19 11.75 24.67
C GLY A 68 -37.89 12.67 25.66
N SER A 69 -37.47 13.94 25.75
CA SER A 69 -38.11 14.98 26.57
C SER A 69 -39.24 15.74 25.84
N ALA A 70 -39.41 15.56 24.52
CA ALA A 70 -40.44 16.24 23.75
C ALA A 70 -41.79 15.51 23.86
N THR A 71 -42.88 16.28 23.95
CA THR A 71 -44.25 15.76 24.00
C THR A 71 -45.14 16.45 22.99
N PHE A 72 -46.01 15.68 22.33
CA PHE A 72 -46.95 16.17 21.31
C PHE A 72 -48.36 15.65 21.65
N PRO A 73 -49.40 16.49 21.56
CA PRO A 73 -50.76 16.04 21.85
C PRO A 73 -51.26 15.05 20.78
N LEU A 74 -52.00 14.03 21.20
CA LEU A 74 -52.79 13.18 20.30
C LEU A 74 -54.23 13.10 20.82
N LYS A 75 -55.17 12.85 19.90
CA LYS A 75 -56.56 12.55 20.24
C LYS A 75 -57.03 11.40 19.35
N THR A 76 -57.61 10.38 19.97
CA THR A 76 -58.15 9.23 19.24
C THR A 76 -59.54 9.52 18.68
N THR A 77 -59.86 8.92 17.54
CA THR A 77 -61.17 8.97 16.89
C THR A 77 -62.19 8.12 17.65
N ALA A 78 -63.45 8.14 17.21
CA ALA A 78 -64.51 7.26 17.72
C ALA A 78 -64.20 5.76 17.55
N THR A 79 -63.27 5.40 16.67
CA THR A 79 -62.82 4.02 16.42
C THR A 79 -61.52 3.66 17.13
N GLY A 80 -60.95 4.56 17.94
CA GLY A 80 -59.72 4.26 18.69
C GLY A 80 -58.43 4.36 17.88
N THR A 81 -58.46 5.06 16.74
CA THR A 81 -57.29 5.34 15.89
C THR A 81 -56.84 6.79 16.06
N PHE A 82 -55.58 7.10 15.77
CA PHE A 82 -55.12 8.50 15.68
C PHE A 82 -54.03 8.64 14.61
N SER A 83 -53.84 9.88 14.15
CA SER A 83 -52.67 10.30 13.38
C SER A 83 -52.23 11.66 13.92
N ALA A 84 -50.99 11.75 14.40
CA ALA A 84 -50.47 12.94 15.05
C ALA A 84 -49.08 13.30 14.48
N PRO A 85 -48.84 14.56 14.10
CA PRO A 85 -47.50 15.01 13.75
C PRO A 85 -46.63 15.08 15.01
N ALA A 86 -45.37 14.69 14.87
CA ALA A 86 -44.34 14.85 15.90
C ALA A 86 -43.00 15.17 15.24
N THR A 87 -42.06 15.70 16.02
CA THR A 87 -40.72 16.04 15.53
C THR A 87 -39.68 15.34 16.37
N ILE A 88 -38.70 14.70 15.72
CA ILE A 88 -37.56 14.08 16.38
C ILE A 88 -36.68 15.19 16.99
N PRO A 89 -36.29 15.10 18.28
CA PRO A 89 -35.43 16.11 18.89
C PRO A 89 -34.15 16.37 18.10
N ALA A 90 -33.74 17.64 17.97
CA ALA A 90 -32.55 18.02 17.21
C ALA A 90 -31.24 17.44 17.77
N ALA A 91 -31.22 17.08 19.06
CA ALA A 91 -30.08 16.45 19.73
C ALA A 91 -30.16 14.90 19.73
N ALA A 92 -31.15 14.31 19.07
CA ALA A 92 -31.32 12.86 19.06
C ALA A 92 -30.20 12.17 18.25
N THR A 93 -29.70 11.04 18.76
CA THR A 93 -28.73 10.19 18.07
C THR A 93 -29.13 8.72 18.20
N GLY A 94 -28.75 7.89 17.22
CA GLY A 94 -29.03 6.46 17.25
C GLY A 94 -30.52 6.10 17.17
N LYS A 95 -30.93 5.04 17.89
CA LYS A 95 -32.31 4.55 17.92
C LYS A 95 -33.10 5.25 19.04
N ILE A 96 -34.19 5.91 18.67
CA ILE A 96 -35.06 6.65 19.59
C ILE A 96 -36.42 5.97 19.69
N THR A 97 -36.87 5.73 20.93
CA THR A 97 -38.21 5.20 21.18
C THR A 97 -39.24 6.32 21.13
N VAL A 98 -40.19 6.22 20.21
CA VAL A 98 -41.39 7.05 20.13
C VAL A 98 -42.52 6.32 20.83
N THR A 99 -43.22 6.98 21.75
CA THR A 99 -44.25 6.33 22.57
C THR A 99 -45.55 7.12 22.57
N ALA A 100 -46.64 6.51 22.14
CA ALA A 100 -47.98 7.07 22.27
C ALA A 100 -48.65 6.54 23.54
N LYS A 101 -49.14 7.44 24.38
CA LYS A 101 -49.75 7.12 25.67
C LYS A 101 -51.10 7.83 25.82
N THR A 102 -52.11 7.07 26.19
CA THR A 102 -53.42 7.57 26.68
C THR A 102 -53.56 7.17 28.16
N SER A 103 -54.68 7.52 28.79
CA SER A 103 -54.95 7.09 30.17
C SER A 103 -55.01 5.57 30.36
N SER A 104 -55.31 4.80 29.31
CA SER A 104 -55.56 3.36 29.40
C SER A 104 -54.62 2.48 28.57
N VAL A 105 -53.98 3.03 27.53
CA VAL A 105 -53.17 2.25 26.57
C VAL A 105 -51.89 3.01 26.23
N GLN A 106 -50.79 2.28 26.13
CA GLN A 106 -49.48 2.77 25.69
C GLN A 106 -48.92 1.84 24.60
N ALA A 107 -48.31 2.42 23.57
CA ALA A 107 -47.61 1.68 22.52
C ALA A 107 -46.37 2.46 22.05
N SER A 108 -45.35 1.74 21.60
CA SER A 108 -44.06 2.32 21.22
C SER A 108 -43.55 1.79 19.88
N ALA A 109 -42.79 2.60 19.17
CA ALA A 109 -42.07 2.26 17.95
C ALA A 109 -40.70 2.95 17.94
N VAL A 110 -39.76 2.44 17.15
CA VAL A 110 -38.39 2.98 17.10
C VAL A 110 -38.19 3.81 15.84
N PHE A 111 -37.67 5.02 16.01
CA PHE A 111 -37.13 5.84 14.93
C PHE A 111 -35.60 5.72 14.91
N THR A 112 -34.99 5.57 13.74
CA THR A 112 -33.53 5.52 13.61
C THR A 112 -33.00 6.84 13.06
N VAL A 113 -32.21 7.56 13.86
CA VAL A 113 -31.56 8.80 13.43
C VAL A 113 -30.43 8.47 12.45
N ALA A 114 -30.55 8.97 11.22
CA ALA A 114 -29.52 8.84 10.20
C ALA A 114 -28.35 9.77 10.53
N VAL A 115 -27.13 9.22 10.54
CA VAL A 115 -25.90 10.01 10.63
C VAL A 115 -25.69 10.69 9.25
N PRO A 116 -25.37 11.99 9.19
CA PRO A 116 -24.99 12.60 7.92
C PRO A 116 -23.76 11.88 7.37
N THR A 117 -23.90 11.16 6.27
CA THR A 117 -22.75 10.72 5.49
C THR A 117 -22.26 11.93 4.70
N THR A 118 -21.25 12.61 5.21
CA THR A 118 -20.42 13.46 4.34
C THR A 118 -19.76 12.54 3.33
N THR A 119 -20.41 12.35 2.17
CA THR A 119 -19.80 11.75 1.00
C THR A 119 -18.91 12.82 0.38
N THR A 120 -17.77 13.08 1.04
CA THR A 120 -16.65 13.68 0.34
C THR A 120 -16.26 12.66 -0.72
N ALA A 121 -16.36 13.03 -2.00
CA ALA A 121 -15.76 12.21 -3.06
C ALA A 121 -14.32 11.87 -2.64
N PRO A 122 -13.86 10.62 -2.79
CA PRO A 122 -12.48 10.28 -2.46
C PRO A 122 -11.57 11.30 -3.16
N ALA A 123 -10.64 11.89 -2.41
CA ALA A 123 -9.69 12.82 -2.98
C ALA A 123 -9.06 12.17 -4.22
N PRO A 124 -8.91 12.90 -5.35
CA PRO A 124 -8.28 12.34 -6.53
C PRO A 124 -6.92 11.75 -6.14
N ALA A 125 -6.62 10.56 -6.68
CA ALA A 125 -5.36 9.88 -6.41
C ALA A 125 -4.20 10.86 -6.64
N PRO A 126 -3.22 10.95 -5.72
CA PRO A 126 -2.06 11.79 -5.93
C PRO A 126 -1.41 11.46 -7.28
N THR A 127 -1.09 12.48 -8.07
CA THR A 127 -0.41 12.30 -9.35
C THR A 127 1.10 12.29 -9.16
N VAL A 128 1.83 11.80 -10.18
CA VAL A 128 3.28 11.95 -10.23
C VAL A 128 3.63 13.45 -10.30
N SER A 129 4.66 13.84 -9.55
CA SER A 129 5.12 15.22 -9.46
C SER A 129 6.00 15.61 -10.65
N THR A 130 5.93 16.86 -11.08
CA THR A 130 6.80 17.42 -12.12
C THR A 130 8.05 18.10 -11.54
N ALA A 131 8.29 17.99 -10.23
CA ALA A 131 9.48 18.56 -9.60
C ALA A 131 10.77 17.98 -10.19
N ARG A 132 11.86 18.77 -10.22
CA ARG A 132 13.15 18.30 -10.74
C ARG A 132 13.65 17.07 -9.97
N LEU A 133 13.71 17.17 -8.64
CA LEU A 133 14.02 16.04 -7.78
C LEU A 133 12.79 15.12 -7.76
N GLN A 134 12.89 13.96 -8.38
CA GLN A 134 11.86 12.94 -8.45
C GLN A 134 11.83 12.10 -7.16
N PHE A 135 10.68 11.50 -6.84
CA PHE A 135 10.50 10.60 -5.69
C PHE A 135 10.06 9.23 -6.19
N GLY A 136 10.79 8.17 -5.82
CA GLY A 136 10.44 6.78 -6.07
C GLY A 136 10.24 6.01 -4.77
N THR A 137 9.77 4.77 -4.87
CA THR A 137 9.63 3.89 -3.70
C THR A 137 9.97 2.44 -4.02
N ALA A 138 10.43 1.70 -3.01
CA ALA A 138 10.37 0.25 -2.95
C ALA A 138 9.39 -0.15 -1.84
N THR A 139 8.61 -1.20 -2.03
CA THR A 139 7.74 -1.79 -0.99
C THR A 139 7.91 -3.30 -0.96
N ASN A 140 7.44 -3.95 0.10
CA ASN A 140 7.65 -5.39 0.29
C ASN A 140 6.96 -6.24 -0.79
N GLY A 141 5.72 -5.91 -1.15
CA GLY A 141 4.98 -6.61 -2.19
C GLY A 141 5.32 -6.15 -3.62
N GLY A 142 6.18 -5.14 -3.77
CA GLY A 142 6.65 -4.64 -5.05
C GLY A 142 5.54 -4.10 -5.97
N PRO A 143 5.76 -4.10 -7.29
CA PRO A 143 4.87 -3.44 -8.26
C PRO A 143 3.43 -3.93 -8.30
N LEU A 144 3.19 -5.18 -7.87
CA LEU A 144 1.86 -5.79 -7.90
C LEU A 144 1.05 -5.49 -6.62
N ALA A 145 1.69 -4.98 -5.57
CA ALA A 145 1.03 -4.62 -4.32
C ALA A 145 0.44 -3.21 -4.39
N SER A 146 -0.66 -3.05 -5.14
CA SER A 146 -1.28 -1.75 -5.39
C SER A 146 -1.62 -1.00 -4.10
N ALA A 147 -2.09 -1.70 -3.06
CA ALA A 147 -2.44 -1.09 -1.78
C ALA A 147 -1.24 -0.47 -1.05
N GLU A 148 -0.06 -1.10 -1.12
CA GLU A 148 1.17 -0.56 -0.52
C GLU A 148 1.61 0.70 -1.26
N LEU A 149 1.56 0.69 -2.59
CA LEU A 149 1.90 1.85 -3.42
C LEU A 149 0.91 3.00 -3.24
N ASP A 150 -0.38 2.71 -3.01
CA ASP A 150 -1.41 3.71 -2.70
C ASP A 150 -1.20 4.33 -1.31
N GLU A 151 -0.80 3.52 -0.32
CA GLU A 151 -0.42 4.01 1.01
C GLU A 151 0.78 4.96 0.90
N VAL A 152 1.84 4.57 0.20
CA VAL A 152 3.02 5.42 -0.02
C VAL A 152 2.62 6.74 -0.69
N ALA A 153 1.78 6.70 -1.73
CA ALA A 153 1.31 7.90 -2.40
C ALA A 153 0.52 8.84 -1.47
N ALA A 154 -0.34 8.27 -0.61
CA ALA A 154 -1.10 9.03 0.38
C ALA A 154 -0.19 9.67 1.45
N LEU A 155 0.81 8.93 1.93
CA LEU A 155 1.80 9.41 2.89
C LEU A 155 2.67 10.53 2.29
N ALA A 156 3.15 10.35 1.06
CA ALA A 156 4.02 11.28 0.36
C ALA A 156 3.29 12.54 -0.14
N GLY A 157 1.98 12.46 -0.42
CA GLY A 157 1.22 13.55 -1.05
C GLY A 157 1.50 13.72 -2.54
N GLU A 158 2.11 12.72 -3.17
CA GLU A 158 2.33 12.55 -4.62
C GLU A 158 2.53 11.05 -4.91
N ALA A 159 2.21 10.63 -6.13
CA ALA A 159 2.55 9.27 -6.56
C ALA A 159 4.06 9.14 -6.82
N PRO A 160 4.67 7.99 -6.50
CA PRO A 160 6.05 7.71 -6.88
C PRO A 160 6.23 7.77 -8.40
N SER A 161 7.27 8.48 -8.83
CA SER A 161 7.74 8.58 -10.21
C SER A 161 8.51 7.35 -10.69
N SER A 162 9.05 6.56 -9.75
CA SER A 162 9.66 5.27 -10.01
C SER A 162 9.29 4.26 -8.93
N VAL A 163 9.29 2.98 -9.30
CA VAL A 163 9.10 1.87 -8.37
C VAL A 163 10.28 0.93 -8.52
N LEU A 164 11.05 0.77 -7.45
CA LEU A 164 12.17 -0.15 -7.38
C LEU A 164 11.70 -1.53 -6.94
N PHE A 165 12.20 -2.56 -7.61
CA PHE A 165 11.99 -3.95 -7.25
C PHE A 165 13.11 -4.84 -7.80
N TYR A 166 13.18 -6.08 -7.31
CA TYR A 166 14.32 -6.97 -7.54
C TYR A 166 13.91 -8.19 -8.36
N LYS A 167 14.87 -8.70 -9.13
CA LYS A 167 14.81 -10.00 -9.82
C LYS A 167 16.18 -10.66 -9.75
N ASP A 168 16.18 -11.97 -9.60
CA ASP A 168 17.40 -12.78 -9.65
C ASP A 168 17.62 -13.39 -11.06
N PHE A 169 18.71 -14.13 -11.24
CA PHE A 169 19.08 -14.74 -12.53
C PHE A 169 18.28 -16.01 -12.88
N LEU A 170 17.35 -16.43 -12.02
CA LEU A 170 16.45 -17.54 -12.32
C LEU A 170 15.12 -17.06 -12.91
N GLN A 171 14.86 -15.75 -12.87
CA GLN A 171 13.57 -15.17 -13.26
C GLN A 171 13.61 -14.55 -14.65
N PRO A 172 12.52 -14.66 -15.42
CA PRO A 172 12.41 -13.95 -16.70
C PRO A 172 12.27 -12.44 -16.49
N ALA A 173 12.45 -11.67 -17.57
CA ALA A 173 12.20 -10.24 -17.57
C ALA A 173 10.78 -9.92 -17.05
N PRO A 174 10.63 -8.97 -16.10
CA PRO A 174 9.41 -8.81 -15.30
C PRO A 174 8.35 -7.94 -16.00
N ILE A 175 7.90 -8.36 -17.19
CA ILE A 175 6.98 -7.57 -18.03
C ILE A 175 5.68 -7.23 -17.29
N THR A 176 5.13 -8.16 -16.50
CA THR A 176 3.89 -7.96 -15.74
C THR A 176 4.06 -6.87 -14.68
N GLU A 177 5.12 -6.95 -13.89
CA GLU A 177 5.46 -5.97 -12.87
C GLU A 177 5.74 -4.59 -13.48
N MET A 178 6.52 -4.54 -14.57
CA MET A 178 6.80 -3.28 -15.26
C MET A 178 5.54 -2.63 -15.86
N ASN A 179 4.60 -3.43 -16.38
CA ASN A 179 3.29 -2.92 -16.81
C ASN A 179 2.50 -2.34 -15.64
N ALA A 180 2.56 -2.95 -14.45
CA ALA A 180 1.91 -2.43 -13.25
C ALA A 180 2.52 -1.09 -12.82
N VAL A 181 3.85 -0.96 -12.83
CA VAL A 181 4.53 0.33 -12.58
C VAL A 181 4.09 1.39 -13.60
N ARG A 182 4.14 1.07 -14.90
CA ARG A 182 3.75 2.01 -15.97
C ARG A 182 2.30 2.46 -15.86
N SER A 183 1.39 1.57 -15.44
CA SER A 183 -0.03 1.91 -15.27
C SER A 183 -0.26 3.02 -14.22
N ARG A 184 0.71 3.26 -13.34
CA ARG A 184 0.72 4.35 -12.35
C ARG A 184 1.39 5.64 -12.85
N GLY A 185 1.88 5.65 -14.10
CA GLY A 185 2.66 6.75 -14.66
C GLY A 185 4.11 6.80 -14.16
N ALA A 186 4.60 5.72 -13.55
CA ALA A 186 5.95 5.62 -13.02
C ALA A 186 6.88 4.84 -13.97
N VAL A 187 8.19 5.00 -13.78
CA VAL A 187 9.24 4.23 -14.47
C VAL A 187 9.68 3.05 -13.61
N PRO A 188 9.72 1.81 -14.14
CA PRO A 188 10.26 0.67 -13.39
C PRO A 188 11.78 0.80 -13.23
N LEU A 189 12.24 0.65 -11.99
CA LEU A 189 13.66 0.50 -11.64
C LEU A 189 13.89 -0.95 -11.22
N VAL A 190 14.39 -1.77 -12.14
CA VAL A 190 14.61 -3.20 -11.92
C VAL A 190 16.03 -3.41 -11.42
N THR A 191 16.18 -3.81 -10.17
CA THR A 191 17.45 -4.31 -9.65
C THR A 191 17.60 -5.77 -10.09
N TRP A 192 18.61 -6.05 -10.91
CA TRP A 192 18.83 -7.38 -11.46
C TRP A 192 20.08 -8.01 -10.85
N GLU A 193 19.85 -9.03 -10.04
CA GLU A 193 20.87 -9.59 -9.16
C GLU A 193 21.42 -10.91 -9.75
N PRO A 194 22.73 -10.98 -10.05
CA PRO A 194 23.35 -12.17 -10.64
C PRO A 194 23.59 -13.28 -9.61
N TRP A 195 22.51 -13.90 -9.14
CA TRP A 195 22.54 -15.06 -8.24
C TRP A 195 21.21 -15.81 -8.28
N ALA A 196 21.11 -16.91 -7.55
CA ALA A 196 19.83 -17.54 -7.23
C ALA A 196 19.40 -17.18 -5.81
N TRP A 197 18.19 -16.65 -5.66
CA TRP A 197 17.60 -16.39 -4.35
C TRP A 197 17.49 -17.68 -3.52
N GLY A 198 17.69 -17.54 -2.21
CA GLY A 198 17.69 -18.67 -1.26
C GLY A 198 19.00 -19.47 -1.23
N GLY A 199 19.94 -19.23 -2.15
CA GLY A 199 21.25 -19.90 -2.18
C GLY A 199 22.30 -19.33 -1.22
N GLY A 200 22.05 -18.17 -0.61
CA GLY A 200 23.02 -17.47 0.24
C GLY A 200 24.16 -16.80 -0.55
N VAL A 201 25.18 -16.29 0.15
CA VAL A 201 26.27 -15.51 -0.49
C VAL A 201 27.25 -16.40 -1.28
N ASN A 202 27.48 -17.64 -0.82
CA ASN A 202 28.44 -18.56 -1.43
C ASN A 202 27.85 -19.24 -2.68
N GLN A 203 28.00 -18.61 -3.84
CA GLN A 203 27.44 -19.04 -5.12
C GLN A 203 28.41 -18.85 -6.29
N PRO A 204 29.55 -19.56 -6.32
CA PRO A 204 30.57 -19.43 -7.39
C PRO A 204 30.10 -19.86 -8.78
N ALA A 205 28.91 -20.43 -8.91
CA ALA A 205 28.30 -20.65 -10.22
C ALA A 205 27.90 -19.33 -10.91
N TYR A 206 27.70 -18.25 -10.14
CA TYR A 206 27.35 -16.91 -10.62
C TYR A 206 28.50 -15.91 -10.43
N SER A 207 29.74 -16.38 -10.41
CA SER A 207 30.91 -15.51 -10.35
C SER A 207 30.97 -14.60 -11.60
N LEU A 208 31.55 -13.42 -11.42
CA LEU A 208 31.62 -12.38 -12.43
C LEU A 208 32.41 -12.82 -13.67
N ASP A 209 33.47 -13.61 -13.50
CA ASP A 209 34.27 -14.17 -14.59
C ASP A 209 33.45 -15.09 -15.51
N ARG A 210 32.52 -15.88 -14.95
CA ARG A 210 31.62 -16.75 -15.71
C ARG A 210 30.56 -15.96 -16.47
N ILE A 211 30.06 -14.89 -15.85
CA ILE A 211 29.14 -13.95 -16.51
C ILE A 211 29.86 -13.29 -17.70
N ALA A 212 31.07 -12.77 -17.48
CA ALA A 212 31.89 -12.17 -18.53
C ALA A 212 32.31 -13.17 -19.63
N ALA A 213 32.45 -14.45 -19.29
CA ALA A 213 32.75 -15.52 -20.25
C ALA A 213 31.54 -15.95 -21.11
N GLY A 214 30.35 -15.46 -20.80
CA GLY A 214 29.12 -15.70 -21.55
C GLY A 214 28.33 -16.94 -21.14
N ASP A 215 28.62 -17.53 -19.97
CA ASP A 215 27.89 -18.71 -19.47
C ASP A 215 26.38 -18.44 -19.29
N PHE A 216 25.99 -17.17 -19.18
CA PHE A 216 24.61 -16.72 -18.95
C PHE A 216 23.99 -16.04 -20.19
N ASP A 217 24.66 -16.01 -21.34
CA ASP A 217 24.24 -15.23 -22.51
C ASP A 217 22.86 -15.60 -23.03
N ALA A 218 22.52 -16.90 -23.00
CA ALA A 218 21.20 -17.34 -23.42
C ALA A 218 20.10 -16.71 -22.57
N HIS A 219 20.31 -16.57 -21.26
CA HIS A 219 19.37 -15.93 -20.35
C HIS A 219 19.36 -14.41 -20.51
N ILE A 220 20.54 -13.80 -20.63
CA ILE A 220 20.68 -12.35 -20.79
C ILE A 220 20.08 -11.88 -22.13
N ALA A 221 20.28 -12.63 -23.21
CA ALA A 221 19.66 -12.37 -24.50
C ALA A 221 18.14 -12.50 -24.45
N GLN A 222 17.58 -13.48 -23.71
CA GLN A 222 16.13 -13.58 -23.50
C GLN A 222 15.57 -12.36 -22.78
N TRP A 223 16.30 -11.84 -21.78
CA TRP A 223 15.95 -10.57 -21.13
C TRP A 223 15.99 -9.41 -22.12
N GLY A 224 17.08 -9.23 -22.86
CA GLY A 224 17.20 -8.17 -23.87
C GLY A 224 16.08 -8.20 -24.91
N GLN A 225 15.75 -9.39 -25.44
CA GLN A 225 14.64 -9.56 -26.39
C GLN A 225 13.29 -9.17 -25.79
N ALA A 226 13.03 -9.55 -24.54
CA ALA A 226 11.79 -9.20 -23.85
C ALA A 226 11.69 -7.69 -23.59
N LEU A 227 12.79 -7.04 -23.20
CA LEU A 227 12.83 -5.58 -22.97
C LEU A 227 12.66 -4.81 -24.28
N ALA A 228 13.33 -5.23 -25.36
CA ALA A 228 13.19 -4.64 -26.69
C ALA A 228 11.75 -4.76 -27.21
N ALA A 229 11.15 -5.96 -27.08
CA ALA A 229 9.77 -6.19 -27.48
C ALA A 229 8.75 -5.40 -26.63
N TRP A 230 9.08 -5.15 -25.35
CA TRP A 230 8.24 -4.34 -24.47
C TRP A 230 8.25 -2.86 -24.88
N GLY A 231 9.43 -2.31 -25.21
CA GLY A 231 9.56 -1.02 -25.91
C GLY A 231 9.24 0.25 -25.10
N TYR A 232 9.07 0.15 -23.78
CA TYR A 232 8.88 1.30 -22.89
C TYR A 232 10.14 1.57 -22.06
N PRO A 233 10.32 2.80 -21.53
CA PRO A 233 11.44 3.11 -20.66
C PRO A 233 11.49 2.20 -19.43
N VAL A 234 12.67 1.60 -19.18
CA VAL A 234 13.00 0.86 -17.96
C VAL A 234 14.39 1.27 -17.50
N GLN A 235 14.55 1.42 -16.20
CA GLN A 235 15.87 1.54 -15.58
C GLN A 235 16.32 0.16 -15.11
N LEU A 236 17.45 -0.31 -15.60
CA LEU A 236 18.03 -1.61 -15.24
C LEU A 236 19.28 -1.38 -14.38
N ARG A 237 19.23 -1.88 -13.15
CA ARG A 237 20.25 -1.72 -12.11
C ARG A 237 20.89 -3.06 -11.82
N PHE A 238 21.79 -3.47 -12.71
CA PHE A 238 22.46 -4.76 -12.64
C PHE A 238 23.50 -4.78 -11.51
N ALA A 239 23.53 -5.85 -10.71
CA ALA A 239 24.61 -6.12 -9.75
C ALA A 239 24.98 -4.91 -8.86
N HIS A 240 23.99 -4.34 -8.16
CA HIS A 240 24.14 -3.19 -7.26
C HIS A 240 25.05 -3.45 -6.04
N GLU A 241 25.45 -2.38 -5.35
CA GLU A 241 26.26 -2.39 -4.12
C GLU A 241 27.55 -3.22 -4.22
N MET A 242 28.11 -3.29 -5.42
CA MET A 242 29.26 -4.10 -5.77
C MET A 242 30.56 -3.72 -5.02
N ASN A 243 30.60 -2.53 -4.41
CA ASN A 243 31.70 -2.08 -3.57
C ASN A 243 31.63 -2.58 -2.11
N GLY A 244 30.57 -3.32 -1.76
CA GLY A 244 30.43 -4.04 -0.51
C GLY A 244 31.09 -5.41 -0.50
N ASP A 245 30.72 -6.25 0.47
CA ASP A 245 31.20 -7.64 0.62
C ASP A 245 30.06 -8.65 0.89
N TRP A 246 28.81 -8.19 0.91
CA TRP A 246 27.65 -9.00 1.28
C TRP A 246 26.97 -9.70 0.10
N TYR A 247 27.35 -9.38 -1.15
CA TYR A 247 26.76 -9.97 -2.34
C TYR A 247 27.69 -10.93 -3.09
N PRO A 248 27.13 -11.99 -3.72
CA PRO A 248 27.90 -12.96 -4.51
C PRO A 248 28.78 -12.38 -5.62
N TRP A 249 28.43 -11.19 -6.10
CA TRP A 249 29.06 -10.48 -7.22
C TRP A 249 30.00 -9.35 -6.77
N ALA A 250 30.30 -9.23 -5.48
CA ALA A 250 31.38 -8.35 -5.03
C ALA A 250 32.74 -8.95 -5.42
N GLU A 251 33.71 -8.11 -5.80
CA GLU A 251 35.03 -8.55 -6.29
C GLU A 251 35.90 -9.26 -5.25
N SER A 252 35.47 -9.36 -3.99
CA SER A 252 36.15 -10.11 -2.92
C SER A 252 35.43 -11.42 -2.55
N VAL A 253 34.33 -11.74 -3.24
CA VAL A 253 33.42 -12.84 -2.92
C VAL A 253 33.44 -13.87 -4.05
N ASN A 254 33.23 -15.15 -3.73
CA ASN A 254 33.11 -16.25 -4.71
C ASN A 254 34.28 -16.41 -5.71
N GLY A 255 35.47 -15.90 -5.38
CA GLY A 255 36.64 -15.97 -6.25
C GLY A 255 36.71 -14.89 -7.33
N ASN A 256 35.75 -13.95 -7.33
CA ASN A 256 35.84 -12.74 -8.15
C ASN A 256 37.16 -12.00 -7.86
N GLN A 257 37.69 -11.30 -8.85
CA GLN A 257 38.93 -10.55 -8.79
C GLN A 257 38.70 -9.07 -9.12
N PRO A 258 39.65 -8.18 -8.74
CA PRO A 258 39.63 -6.79 -9.17
C PRO A 258 39.53 -6.65 -10.70
N GLY A 259 38.50 -5.94 -11.17
CA GLY A 259 38.21 -5.72 -12.58
C GLY A 259 37.22 -6.71 -13.21
N ASP A 260 36.85 -7.79 -12.52
CA ASP A 260 35.84 -8.73 -13.02
C ASP A 260 34.45 -8.08 -13.07
N TYR A 261 34.15 -7.16 -12.15
CA TYR A 261 32.86 -6.47 -12.14
C TYR A 261 32.66 -5.65 -13.41
N VAL A 262 33.70 -4.90 -13.80
CA VAL A 262 33.69 -4.08 -15.02
C VAL A 262 33.52 -4.95 -16.26
N GLN A 263 34.19 -6.10 -16.32
CA GLN A 263 34.07 -7.03 -17.46
C GLN A 263 32.66 -7.61 -17.55
N ALA A 264 32.10 -8.09 -16.43
CA ALA A 264 30.75 -8.64 -16.38
C ALA A 264 29.69 -7.59 -16.73
N TRP A 265 29.79 -6.36 -16.20
CA TRP A 265 28.88 -5.26 -16.51
C TRP A 265 28.84 -4.98 -18.01
N ARG A 266 30.01 -4.77 -18.62
CA ARG A 266 30.11 -4.46 -20.05
C ARG A 266 29.56 -5.59 -20.91
N HIS A 267 29.85 -6.83 -20.54
CA HIS A 267 29.35 -8.00 -21.24
C HIS A 267 27.82 -8.10 -21.18
N VAL A 268 27.22 -7.97 -20.00
CA VAL A 268 25.75 -7.98 -19.84
C VAL A 268 25.09 -6.85 -20.63
N HIS A 269 25.68 -5.65 -20.58
CA HIS A 269 25.24 -4.51 -21.39
C HIS A 269 25.24 -4.84 -22.88
N ASP A 270 26.37 -5.31 -23.41
CA ASP A 270 26.52 -5.57 -24.84
C ASP A 270 25.58 -6.68 -25.33
N VAL A 271 25.36 -7.73 -24.52
CA VAL A 271 24.40 -8.81 -24.87
C VAL A 271 22.97 -8.30 -24.93
N VAL A 272 22.56 -7.43 -23.99
CA VAL A 272 21.22 -6.81 -23.96
C VAL A 272 21.04 -5.83 -25.12
N GLU A 273 21.99 -4.94 -25.35
CA GLU A 273 21.96 -3.96 -26.45
C GLU A 273 21.95 -4.66 -27.81
N ALA A 274 22.65 -5.79 -27.97
CA ALA A 274 22.63 -6.60 -29.18
C ALA A 274 21.24 -7.16 -29.54
N GLN A 275 20.29 -7.18 -28.60
CA GLN A 275 18.90 -7.56 -28.86
C GLN A 275 18.03 -6.38 -29.32
N GLY A 276 18.59 -5.17 -29.43
CA GLY A 276 17.89 -3.95 -29.82
C GLY A 276 17.10 -3.30 -28.67
N ALA A 277 17.47 -3.56 -27.42
CA ALA A 277 16.79 -3.06 -26.22
C ALA A 277 17.15 -1.60 -25.88
N SER A 278 17.07 -0.69 -26.87
CA SER A 278 17.45 0.73 -26.71
C SER A 278 16.53 1.54 -25.79
N ASN A 279 15.53 0.90 -25.20
CA ASN A 279 14.61 1.45 -24.20
C ASN A 279 15.09 1.25 -22.75
N VAL A 280 16.23 0.58 -22.56
CA VAL A 280 16.88 0.37 -21.27
C VAL A 280 17.76 1.57 -20.94
N SER A 281 17.66 2.04 -19.69
CA SER A 281 18.59 2.98 -19.08
C SER A 281 19.41 2.25 -18.02
N TRP A 282 20.73 2.26 -18.17
CA TRP A 282 21.66 1.53 -17.32
C TRP A 282 22.04 2.33 -16.07
N VAL A 283 21.67 1.78 -14.89
CA VAL A 283 21.86 2.43 -13.59
C VAL A 283 22.99 1.77 -12.82
N TRP A 284 24.17 2.39 -12.78
CA TRP A 284 25.33 1.89 -12.03
C TRP A 284 25.28 2.38 -10.58
N SER A 285 25.10 1.47 -9.62
CA SER A 285 24.65 1.80 -8.25
C SER A 285 25.51 1.15 -7.17
N PRO A 286 26.67 1.73 -6.80
CA PRO A 286 27.38 1.36 -5.58
C PRO A 286 26.61 1.72 -4.30
N ASN A 287 27.00 1.13 -3.18
CA ASN A 287 26.69 1.65 -1.85
C ASN A 287 27.51 2.92 -1.59
N VAL A 288 27.03 3.81 -0.73
CA VAL A 288 27.83 4.96 -0.25
C VAL A 288 29.23 4.51 0.19
N PRO A 289 30.32 5.23 -0.18
CA PRO A 289 31.66 4.84 0.22
C PRO A 289 31.81 4.78 1.74
N TYR A 290 32.48 3.74 2.24
CA TYR A 290 32.75 3.56 3.66
C TYR A 290 34.14 2.98 3.88
N TRP A 291 34.61 2.99 5.14
CA TRP A 291 35.91 2.42 5.45
C TRP A 291 35.96 0.92 5.12
N GLY A 292 36.80 0.55 4.15
CA GLY A 292 36.97 -0.83 3.70
C GLY A 292 36.13 -1.21 2.48
N SER A 293 35.27 -0.32 1.95
CA SER A 293 34.61 -0.57 0.66
C SER A 293 35.62 -0.57 -0.48
N THR A 294 35.36 -1.36 -1.52
CA THR A 294 36.14 -1.32 -2.76
C THR A 294 36.07 0.07 -3.40
N ASP A 295 37.19 0.53 -3.97
CA ASP A 295 37.24 1.84 -4.63
C ASP A 295 36.35 1.87 -5.88
N LEU A 296 35.50 2.89 -5.96
CA LEU A 296 34.53 3.07 -7.03
C LEU A 296 35.20 3.22 -8.40
N ALA A 297 36.42 3.78 -8.45
CA ALA A 297 37.16 3.93 -9.70
C ALA A 297 37.48 2.58 -10.38
N GLY A 298 37.73 1.53 -9.59
CA GLY A 298 38.00 0.19 -10.11
C GLY A 298 36.75 -0.54 -10.61
N LEU A 299 35.57 -0.08 -10.20
CA LEU A 299 34.27 -0.71 -10.46
C LEU A 299 33.46 0.02 -11.55
N TYR A 300 33.88 1.22 -11.95
CA TYR A 300 33.15 2.03 -12.92
C TYR A 300 33.36 1.50 -14.35
N PRO A 301 32.30 1.07 -15.06
CA PRO A 301 32.43 0.43 -16.37
C PRO A 301 32.71 1.42 -17.50
N GLY A 302 32.67 2.73 -17.24
CA GLY A 302 32.93 3.79 -18.21
C GLY A 302 31.66 4.42 -18.78
N ALA A 303 31.80 5.64 -19.27
CA ALA A 303 30.66 6.48 -19.70
C ALA A 303 29.83 5.91 -20.86
N GLY A 304 30.38 4.99 -21.65
CA GLY A 304 29.64 4.33 -22.74
C GLY A 304 28.69 3.21 -22.29
N TYR A 305 28.68 2.88 -21.00
CA TYR A 305 27.95 1.74 -20.43
C TYR A 305 27.00 2.13 -19.29
N VAL A 306 26.82 3.44 -19.03
CA VAL A 306 26.08 3.96 -17.89
C VAL A 306 25.30 5.22 -18.29
N ASP A 307 23.98 5.18 -18.10
CA ASP A 307 23.10 6.33 -18.32
C ASP A 307 22.86 7.13 -17.04
N VAL A 308 22.86 6.43 -15.89
CA VAL A 308 22.64 7.01 -14.56
C VAL A 308 23.64 6.40 -13.59
N VAL A 309 24.33 7.25 -12.83
CA VAL A 309 25.11 6.82 -11.66
C VAL A 309 24.26 6.95 -10.41
N ALA A 310 24.41 6.03 -9.46
CA ALA A 310 23.55 5.98 -8.30
C ALA A 310 24.28 5.65 -7.00
N LEU A 311 23.59 5.87 -5.87
CA LEU A 311 24.03 5.46 -4.55
C LEU A 311 22.90 4.81 -3.78
N ASP A 312 23.25 3.74 -3.07
CA ASP A 312 22.44 3.21 -1.98
C ASP A 312 23.04 3.67 -0.65
N GLY A 313 22.19 4.08 0.29
CA GLY A 313 22.68 4.56 1.59
C GLY A 313 21.57 4.73 2.61
N TYR A 314 21.82 4.26 3.83
CA TYR A 314 20.84 4.23 4.90
C TYR A 314 21.38 4.90 6.16
N ASN A 315 20.55 5.71 6.81
CA ASN A 315 20.83 6.14 8.19
C ASN A 315 20.35 5.05 9.15
N TRP A 316 21.26 4.13 9.49
CA TRP A 316 21.03 3.06 10.46
C TRP A 316 20.82 3.57 11.89
N GLY A 317 21.27 4.78 12.21
CA GLY A 317 21.15 5.29 13.56
C GLY A 317 21.80 4.35 14.56
N THR A 318 21.14 4.08 15.67
CA THR A 318 21.60 3.08 16.66
C THR A 318 20.80 1.76 16.58
N SER A 319 20.22 1.40 15.44
CA SER A 319 19.48 0.14 15.30
C SER A 319 20.40 -1.09 15.13
N ALA A 320 21.67 -0.89 14.77
CA ALA A 320 22.69 -1.92 14.75
C ALA A 320 23.84 -1.56 15.70
N SER A 321 24.52 -2.59 16.23
CA SER A 321 25.62 -2.40 17.19
C SER A 321 26.85 -1.70 16.59
N TRP A 322 27.00 -1.75 15.26
CA TRP A 322 28.11 -1.16 14.51
C TRP A 322 27.77 0.21 13.91
N SER A 323 26.54 0.70 14.07
CA SER A 323 26.07 1.92 13.42
C SER A 323 25.94 3.10 14.40
N GLY A 324 25.94 4.31 13.84
CA GLY A 324 25.61 5.54 14.54
C GLY A 324 24.69 6.42 13.70
N TRP A 325 24.09 7.42 14.33
CA TRP A 325 23.28 8.43 13.62
C TRP A 325 24.15 9.25 12.66
N ILE A 326 23.70 9.40 11.42
CA ILE A 326 24.41 10.15 10.38
C ILE A 326 23.45 11.11 9.66
N SER A 327 23.91 12.33 9.39
CA SER A 327 23.12 13.29 8.63
C SER A 327 23.05 12.90 7.14
N PRO A 328 22.03 13.33 6.38
CA PRO A 328 21.95 13.03 4.95
C PRO A 328 23.16 13.57 4.15
N GLN A 329 23.65 14.76 4.51
CA GLN A 329 24.81 15.35 3.85
C GLN A 329 26.07 14.52 4.12
N ASP A 330 26.33 14.12 5.37
CA ASP A 330 27.51 13.32 5.70
C ASP A 330 27.44 11.92 5.07
N LEU A 331 26.22 11.37 4.95
CA LEU A 331 25.98 10.07 4.31
C LEU A 331 26.26 10.11 2.81
N PHE A 332 25.75 11.13 2.09
CA PHE A 332 25.74 11.11 0.63
C PHE A 332 26.78 12.02 -0.04
N ALA A 333 27.22 13.12 0.59
CA ALA A 333 28.13 14.07 -0.05
C ALA A 333 29.45 13.45 -0.52
N PRO A 334 30.12 12.55 0.23
CA PRO A 334 31.34 11.91 -0.23
C PRO A 334 31.12 11.07 -1.50
N GLY A 335 30.05 10.25 -1.51
CA GLY A 335 29.69 9.43 -2.67
C GLY A 335 29.32 10.27 -3.88
N ILE A 336 28.48 11.29 -3.71
CA ILE A 336 28.08 12.20 -4.79
C ILE A 336 29.31 12.90 -5.40
N ALA A 337 30.28 13.31 -4.58
CA ALA A 337 31.52 13.91 -5.07
C ALA A 337 32.36 12.93 -5.91
N GLN A 338 32.45 11.65 -5.49
CA GLN A 338 33.13 10.62 -6.28
C GLN A 338 32.40 10.34 -7.60
N LEU A 339 31.08 10.24 -7.59
CA LEU A 339 30.28 10.05 -8.81
C LEU A 339 30.50 11.18 -9.82
N ARG A 340 30.52 12.44 -9.36
CA ARG A 340 30.80 13.61 -10.22
C ARG A 340 32.19 13.56 -10.85
N ALA A 341 33.18 13.06 -10.12
CA ALA A 341 34.53 12.93 -10.62
C ALA A 341 34.67 11.79 -11.64
N LEU A 342 33.98 10.67 -11.42
CA LEU A 342 34.03 9.48 -12.28
C LEU A 342 33.19 9.63 -13.55
N ALA A 343 32.00 10.22 -13.44
CA ALA A 343 31.00 10.31 -14.49
C ALA A 343 30.47 11.76 -14.64
N PRO A 344 31.32 12.70 -15.07
CA PRO A 344 30.95 14.11 -15.14
C PRO A 344 29.79 14.33 -16.12
N GLY A 345 28.73 14.98 -15.65
CA GLY A 345 27.53 15.29 -16.45
C GLY A 345 26.50 14.15 -16.51
N THR A 346 26.81 12.97 -15.98
CA THR A 346 25.84 11.88 -15.85
C THR A 346 24.89 12.17 -14.68
N PRO A 347 23.56 12.02 -14.86
CA PRO A 347 22.60 12.22 -13.77
C PRO A 347 22.84 11.27 -12.59
N ILE A 348 22.58 11.79 -11.38
CA ILE A 348 22.74 11.04 -10.12
C ILE A 348 21.37 10.63 -9.58
N LEU A 349 21.22 9.37 -9.19
CA LEU A 349 20.05 8.84 -8.49
C LEU A 349 20.45 8.33 -7.10
N ILE A 350 19.70 8.67 -6.04
CA ILE A 350 19.81 7.90 -4.80
C ILE A 350 18.87 6.69 -4.95
N ALA A 351 19.42 5.56 -5.41
CA ALA A 351 18.63 4.42 -5.86
C ALA A 351 17.98 3.66 -4.70
N GLU A 352 18.54 3.75 -3.50
CA GLU A 352 17.91 3.30 -2.27
C GLU A 352 18.31 4.16 -1.08
N THR A 353 17.32 4.58 -0.28
CA THR A 353 17.59 5.19 1.02
C THR A 353 16.42 5.08 1.98
N ALA A 354 16.74 5.08 3.27
CA ALA A 354 15.81 5.33 4.36
C ALA A 354 16.58 5.72 5.63
N SER A 355 15.83 6.07 6.68
CA SER A 355 16.37 6.32 8.02
C SER A 355 15.66 5.49 9.06
N SER A 356 16.41 5.05 10.06
CA SER A 356 15.91 4.47 11.30
C SER A 356 15.31 5.57 12.19
N GLU A 357 14.45 5.18 13.13
CA GLU A 357 14.00 6.04 14.25
C GLU A 357 15.01 6.01 15.42
N ALA A 358 15.91 5.03 15.46
CA ALA A 358 16.84 4.85 16.57
C ALA A 358 18.01 5.83 16.47
N GLY A 359 18.37 6.50 17.57
CA GLY A 359 19.59 7.29 17.67
C GLY A 359 19.47 8.76 17.23
N GLY A 360 18.29 9.23 16.83
CA GLY A 360 18.06 10.63 16.46
C GLY A 360 16.62 10.91 16.04
N ASP A 361 16.40 12.00 15.30
CA ASP A 361 15.08 12.46 14.84
C ASP A 361 14.89 12.18 13.35
N LYS A 362 14.13 11.12 13.03
CA LYS A 362 13.84 10.73 11.65
C LYS A 362 13.01 11.77 10.89
N ALA A 363 12.12 12.49 11.57
CA ALA A 363 11.31 13.52 10.94
C ALA A 363 12.20 14.70 10.47
N ALA A 364 13.15 15.11 11.31
CA ALA A 364 14.16 16.09 10.92
C ALA A 364 15.05 15.55 9.79
N TRP A 365 15.48 14.29 9.88
CA TRP A 365 16.32 13.65 8.86
C TRP A 365 15.63 13.61 7.48
N ASN A 366 14.35 13.24 7.42
CA ASN A 366 13.56 13.23 6.18
C ASN A 366 13.52 14.61 5.52
N THR A 367 13.31 15.65 6.34
CA THR A 367 13.30 17.05 5.87
C THR A 367 14.67 17.45 5.33
N GLN A 368 15.74 17.10 6.03
CA GLN A 368 17.12 17.40 5.65
C GLN A 368 17.52 16.65 4.37
N LEU A 369 17.14 15.38 4.21
CA LEU A 369 17.46 14.59 3.03
C LEU A 369 16.88 15.24 1.78
N ILE A 370 15.57 15.50 1.79
CA ILE A 370 14.89 16.05 0.61
C ILE A 370 15.42 17.44 0.27
N SER A 371 15.67 18.28 1.27
CA SER A 371 16.28 19.60 1.08
C SER A 371 17.70 19.51 0.49
N TYR A 372 18.55 18.65 1.06
CA TYR A 372 19.92 18.44 0.61
C TYR A 372 19.98 17.96 -0.84
N LEU A 373 19.19 16.93 -1.19
CA LEU A 373 19.15 16.39 -2.55
C LEU A 373 18.51 17.38 -3.54
N ALA A 374 17.50 18.15 -3.13
CA ALA A 374 16.89 19.17 -3.99
C ALA A 374 17.88 20.27 -4.36
N ALA A 375 18.83 20.59 -3.47
CA ALA A 375 19.91 21.54 -3.71
C ALA A 375 21.02 21.01 -4.64
N GLN A 376 21.04 19.72 -4.98
CA GLN A 376 22.01 19.15 -5.93
C GLN A 376 21.42 19.12 -7.35
N PRO A 377 21.84 19.99 -8.28
CA PRO A 377 21.19 20.15 -9.60
C PRO A 377 21.28 18.92 -10.51
N ASP A 378 22.27 18.08 -10.29
CA ASP A 378 22.55 16.83 -11.00
C ASP A 378 21.91 15.59 -10.34
N VAL A 379 21.37 15.71 -9.12
CA VAL A 379 20.60 14.63 -8.49
C VAL A 379 19.17 14.66 -9.01
N MET A 380 18.81 13.67 -9.83
CA MET A 380 17.52 13.60 -10.52
C MET A 380 16.39 13.07 -9.64
N GLY A 381 16.70 12.32 -8.58
CA GLY A 381 15.69 11.76 -7.71
C GLY A 381 16.27 10.91 -6.59
N PHE A 382 15.36 10.36 -5.78
CA PHE A 382 15.66 9.35 -4.79
C PHE A 382 14.53 8.34 -4.67
N VAL A 383 14.86 7.12 -4.27
CA VAL A 383 13.89 6.05 -4.02
C VAL A 383 13.88 5.72 -2.52
N TRP A 384 12.72 5.88 -1.89
CA TRP A 384 12.57 5.51 -0.49
C TRP A 384 12.33 4.01 -0.33
N PHE A 385 13.12 3.37 0.53
CA PHE A 385 12.94 1.95 0.87
C PHE A 385 11.86 1.79 1.94
N HIS A 386 10.59 1.71 1.51
CA HIS A 386 9.43 1.66 2.39
C HIS A 386 9.15 0.22 2.88
N ILE A 387 10.06 -0.34 3.68
CA ILE A 387 9.96 -1.74 4.15
C ILE A 387 10.31 -1.84 5.63
N GLN A 388 9.57 -2.64 6.40
CA GLN A 388 9.98 -3.02 7.75
C GLN A 388 10.89 -4.24 7.67
N LYS A 389 12.20 -4.04 7.87
CA LYS A 389 13.22 -5.09 7.69
C LYS A 389 14.24 -5.06 8.84
N GLU A 390 15.52 -4.78 8.58
CA GLU A 390 16.57 -4.70 9.61
C GLU A 390 16.29 -3.56 10.60
N ALA A 391 15.66 -2.48 10.12
CA ALA A 391 15.00 -1.47 10.92
C ALA A 391 13.60 -1.18 10.34
N ASP A 392 12.81 -0.36 11.04
CA ASP A 392 11.57 0.17 10.47
C ASP A 392 11.87 1.35 9.53
N TRP A 393 12.17 1.04 8.27
CA TRP A 393 12.52 2.02 7.24
C TRP A 393 11.31 2.80 6.71
N ARG A 394 10.10 2.36 7.02
CA ARG A 394 8.86 2.92 6.44
C ARG A 394 8.71 4.41 6.74
N ILE A 395 8.06 5.12 5.80
CA ILE A 395 7.72 6.56 5.93
C ILE A 395 6.85 6.79 7.18
N ASN A 396 5.93 5.86 7.45
CA ASN A 396 4.98 5.88 8.57
C ASN A 396 5.46 5.09 9.80
N SER A 397 6.78 4.90 9.99
CA SER A 397 7.32 4.39 11.26
C SER A 397 6.91 5.26 12.46
N SER A 398 6.64 6.55 12.22
CA SER A 398 5.98 7.47 13.14
C SER A 398 5.13 8.49 12.38
N ALA A 399 4.14 9.09 13.07
CA ALA A 399 3.33 10.16 12.50
C ALA A 399 4.16 11.42 12.17
N ALA A 400 5.21 11.68 12.97
CA ALA A 400 6.16 12.77 12.74
C ALA A 400 6.97 12.54 11.45
N SER A 401 7.51 11.32 11.26
CA SER A 401 8.22 10.93 10.03
C SER A 401 7.36 11.13 8.79
N ALA A 402 6.11 10.62 8.80
CA ALA A 402 5.19 10.75 7.66
C ALA A 402 4.84 12.21 7.34
N THR A 403 4.56 13.01 8.37
CA THR A 403 4.22 14.43 8.20
C THR A 403 5.40 15.22 7.63
N ALA A 404 6.60 15.00 8.17
CA ALA A 404 7.81 15.68 7.72
C ALA A 404 8.18 15.31 6.28
N PHE A 405 8.07 14.03 5.93
CA PHE A 405 8.34 13.54 4.58
C PHE A 405 7.42 14.21 3.54
N LYS A 406 6.11 14.23 3.81
CA LYS A 406 5.11 14.92 2.97
C LYS A 406 5.41 16.40 2.81
N ASN A 407 5.65 17.10 3.91
CA ASN A 407 5.90 18.54 3.90
C ASN A 407 7.17 18.89 3.13
N ALA A 408 8.22 18.08 3.26
CA ALA A 408 9.46 18.28 2.54
C ALA A 408 9.30 18.04 1.03
N LEU A 409 8.56 17.00 0.62
CA LEU A 409 8.19 16.77 -0.78
C LEU A 409 7.34 17.91 -1.35
N LEU A 410 6.45 18.51 -0.56
CA LEU A 410 5.69 19.69 -1.00
C LEU A 410 6.59 20.91 -1.19
N ALA A 411 7.51 21.16 -0.25
CA ALA A 411 8.42 22.31 -0.27
C ALA A 411 9.39 22.26 -1.47
N ARG A 412 9.85 21.07 -1.88
CA ARG A 412 10.77 20.94 -3.02
C ARG A 412 10.15 21.37 -4.37
N ARG A 413 8.82 21.40 -4.47
CA ARG A 413 8.11 21.75 -5.72
C ARG A 413 8.20 23.23 -6.05
N THR A 414 8.53 24.07 -5.07
CA THR A 414 8.60 25.53 -5.20
C THR A 414 10.04 26.04 -5.21
N SER A 415 11.03 25.14 -5.21
CA SER A 415 12.47 25.45 -5.12
C SER A 415 13.11 25.69 -6.48
#